data_AF-A0A8J3MPY8-F1
#
_entry.id   AF-A0A8J3MPY8-F1
#
_cell.length_a   1.000
_cell.length_b   1.000
_cell.length_c   1.000
_cell.angle_alpha   90.00
_cell.angle_beta   90.00
_cell.angle_gamma   90.00
#
_symmetry.space_group_name_H-M   'P 1'
#
loop_
_entity.id
_entity.type
_entity.pdbx_description
1 polymer ?
#
loop_
_entity_poly.entity_id
_entity_poly.type
_entity_poly.pdbx_seq_one_letter_code
_entity_poly.pdbx_strand_id
1 'polypeptide(L)'
;MLPGLFMTPVYWSTPSGKQYIYVSGANVDTGQGDTIKAFELTNGQLNLTPVMHTSLTYGYPGAGIAVSSDGDKAGTGILWALQPNLQDSAILRAYDATNLNRELYNSEQNVARAGLDSYQKFTRPVVADGKVFVCSQSILYIYGQLLS
;
A
#
# COMPACT_ATOMS: atom_id res chain seq x y z
N MET A 1 15.14 0.16 17.70
CA MET A 1 14.06 1.14 17.87
C MET A 1 12.91 0.79 16.95
N LEU A 2 11.66 1.04 17.37
CA LEU A 2 10.48 0.84 16.53
C LEU A 2 10.59 1.73 15.27
N PRO A 3 10.26 1.22 14.07
CA PRO A 3 10.18 2.05 12.88
C PRO A 3 9.18 3.19 13.12
N GLY A 4 9.48 4.37 12.59
CA GLY A 4 8.56 5.49 12.63
C GLY A 4 7.34 5.19 11.78
N LEU A 5 6.15 5.36 12.37
CA LEU A 5 4.88 5.29 11.67
C LEU A 5 4.49 6.69 11.23
N PHE A 6 4.67 6.98 9.94
CA PHE A 6 4.39 8.30 9.36
C PHE A 6 3.09 8.35 8.55
N MET A 7 2.51 7.18 8.29
CA MET A 7 1.30 7.01 7.51
C MET A 7 0.21 6.38 8.37
N THR A 8 -1.05 6.61 8.02
CA THR A 8 -2.18 6.03 8.74
C THR A 8 -2.26 4.53 8.49
N PRO A 9 -2.37 3.69 9.54
CA PRO A 9 -2.68 2.27 9.38
C PRO A 9 -4.01 2.07 8.66
N VAL A 10 -4.16 0.94 7.98
CA VAL A 10 -5.39 0.59 7.26
C VAL A 10 -5.99 -0.68 7.85
N TYR A 11 -7.27 -0.64 8.18
CA TYR A 11 -8.04 -1.80 8.60
C TYR A 11 -8.71 -2.47 7.40
N TRP A 12 -8.77 -3.80 7.41
CA TRP A 12 -9.60 -4.57 6.49
C TRP A 12 -10.14 -5.85 7.16
N SER A 13 -11.39 -6.19 6.85
CA SER A 13 -11.95 -7.50 7.15
C SER A 13 -12.02 -8.32 5.87
N THR A 14 -11.45 -9.52 5.88
CA THR A 14 -11.57 -10.46 4.77
C THR A 14 -12.99 -11.04 4.70
N PRO A 15 -13.39 -11.62 3.55
CA PRO A 15 -14.63 -12.39 3.45
C PRO A 15 -14.73 -13.57 4.41
N SER A 16 -13.60 -14.10 4.89
CA SER A 16 -13.56 -15.18 5.87
C SER A 16 -13.64 -14.68 7.32
N GLY A 17 -13.83 -13.38 7.53
CA GLY A 17 -13.92 -12.75 8.86
C GLY A 17 -12.57 -12.51 9.55
N LYS A 18 -11.44 -12.73 8.88
CA LYS A 18 -10.13 -12.35 9.43
C LYS A 18 -9.97 -10.85 9.35
N GLN A 19 -9.40 -10.24 10.37
CA GLN A 19 -9.26 -8.80 10.45
C GLN A 19 -7.78 -8.43 10.49
N TYR A 20 -7.37 -7.50 9.64
CA TYR A 20 -5.99 -7.07 9.52
C TYR A 20 -5.85 -5.57 9.73
N ILE A 21 -4.79 -5.18 10.43
CA ILE A 21 -4.25 -3.81 10.44
C ILE A 21 -2.96 -3.82 9.64
N TYR A 22 -2.94 -3.09 8.52
CA TYR A 22 -1.76 -2.88 7.71
C TYR A 22 -1.03 -1.62 8.15
N VAL A 23 0.30 -1.71 8.25
CA VAL A 23 1.17 -0.62 8.70
C VAL A 23 2.33 -0.47 7.72
N SER A 24 2.61 0.77 7.34
CA SER A 24 3.80 1.13 6.58
C SER A 24 4.60 2.18 7.34
N GLY A 25 5.93 2.05 7.33
CA GLY A 25 6.80 2.98 8.01
C GLY A 25 8.24 2.83 7.54
N ALA A 26 9.12 3.61 8.15
CA ALA A 26 10.55 3.54 7.94
C ALA A 26 11.27 3.90 9.25
N ASN A 27 12.50 3.43 9.44
CA ASN A 27 13.29 3.87 10.57
C ASN A 27 13.74 5.32 10.37
N VAL A 28 13.43 6.18 11.34
CA VAL A 28 13.63 7.63 11.26
C VAL A 28 15.08 8.02 11.50
N ASP A 29 15.76 7.25 12.36
CA ASP A 29 17.12 7.52 12.81
C ASP A 29 18.16 7.04 11.81
N THR A 30 17.86 5.94 11.11
CA THR A 30 18.74 5.34 10.11
C THR A 30 18.34 5.67 8.68
N GLY A 31 17.13 6.20 8.46
CA GLY A 31 16.52 6.35 7.14
C GLY A 31 16.23 5.01 6.45
N GLN A 32 16.51 3.88 7.10
CA GLN A 32 16.35 2.55 6.52
C GLN A 32 14.87 2.24 6.36
N GLY A 33 14.49 1.82 5.15
CA GLY A 33 13.13 1.42 4.87
C GLY A 33 12.71 0.16 5.63
N ASP A 34 11.41 0.02 5.84
CA ASP A 34 10.80 -1.16 6.45
C ASP A 34 9.79 -1.80 5.50
N THR A 35 9.43 -3.05 5.73
CA THR A 35 8.37 -3.72 4.95
C THR A 35 6.99 -3.22 5.38
N ILE A 36 6.01 -3.27 4.48
CA ILE A 36 4.62 -3.13 4.89
C ILE A 36 4.23 -4.41 5.62
N LYS A 37 3.64 -4.28 6.81
CA LYS A 37 3.28 -5.40 7.68
C LYS A 37 1.78 -5.45 7.89
N ALA A 38 1.23 -6.67 7.99
CA ALA A 38 -0.13 -6.90 8.43
C ALA A 38 -0.12 -7.58 9.80
N PHE A 39 -0.90 -7.03 10.73
CA PHE A 39 -1.12 -7.58 12.06
C PHE A 39 -2.55 -8.06 12.16
N GLU A 40 -2.77 -9.24 12.73
CA GLU A 40 -4.11 -9.79 12.91
C GLU A 40 -4.79 -9.16 14.14
N LEU A 41 -6.06 -8.80 13.99
CA LEU A 41 -6.92 -8.33 15.07
C LEU A 41 -7.88 -9.45 15.46
N THR A 42 -7.76 -9.95 16.69
CA THR A 42 -8.59 -11.05 17.20
C THR A 42 -9.35 -10.55 18.42
N ASN A 43 -10.69 -10.58 18.37
CA ASN A 43 -11.55 -10.09 19.46
C ASN A 43 -11.22 -8.66 19.92
N GLY A 44 -10.87 -7.78 18.98
CA GLY A 44 -10.48 -6.38 19.27
C GLY A 44 -9.06 -6.22 19.82
N GLN A 45 -8.29 -7.29 19.97
CA GLN A 45 -6.90 -7.24 20.41
C GLN A 45 -5.94 -7.42 19.22
N LEU A 46 -4.95 -6.52 19.12
CA LEU A 46 -3.95 -6.58 18.08
C LEU A 46 -2.86 -7.61 18.43
N ASN A 47 -2.60 -8.56 17.54
CA ASN A 47 -1.40 -9.37 17.61
C ASN A 47 -0.18 -8.51 17.27
N LEU A 48 0.80 -8.42 18.16
CA LEU A 48 1.99 -7.59 17.97
C LEU A 48 3.04 -8.25 17.06
N THR A 49 2.85 -9.52 16.69
CA THR A 49 3.66 -10.21 15.69
C THR A 49 2.97 -10.09 14.34
N PRO A 50 3.64 -9.55 13.30
CA PRO A 50 3.05 -9.45 11.98
C PRO A 50 2.84 -10.85 11.40
N VAL A 51 1.67 -11.07 10.79
CA VAL A 51 1.31 -12.35 10.14
C VAL A 51 1.65 -12.36 8.65
N MET A 52 1.84 -11.18 8.05
CA MET A 52 2.27 -11.01 6.66
C MET A 52 3.14 -9.77 6.54
N HIS A 53 4.03 -9.76 5.54
CA HIS A 53 4.75 -8.57 5.14
C HIS A 53 5.12 -8.61 3.66
N THR A 54 5.41 -7.44 3.08
CA THR A 54 5.95 -7.35 1.72
C THR A 54 7.40 -7.85 1.67
N SER A 55 7.85 -8.30 0.50
CA SER A 55 9.27 -8.60 0.27
C SER A 55 10.11 -7.32 0.06
N LEU A 56 9.48 -6.24 -0.42
CA LEU A 56 10.12 -4.93 -0.59
C LEU A 56 10.09 -4.12 0.70
N THR A 57 11.11 -3.30 0.88
CA THR A 57 11.20 -2.26 1.91
C THR A 57 10.87 -0.90 1.33
N TYR A 58 10.30 -0.03 2.17
CA TYR A 58 9.86 1.31 1.81
C TYR A 58 10.63 2.31 2.65
N GLY A 59 11.51 3.08 2.00
CA GLY A 59 12.29 4.15 2.63
C GLY A 59 11.41 5.26 3.19
N TYR A 60 12.00 6.15 4.00
CA TYR A 60 11.27 7.26 4.63
C TYR A 60 10.43 8.06 3.61
N PRO A 61 9.15 8.38 3.92
CA PRO A 61 8.42 8.12 5.17
C PRO A 61 7.72 6.75 5.27
N GLY A 62 8.02 5.82 4.38
CA GLY A 62 7.22 4.62 4.11
C GLY A 62 6.28 4.85 2.92
N ALA A 63 5.32 3.95 2.72
CA ALA A 63 4.32 4.05 1.67
C ALA A 63 2.97 4.57 2.19
N GLY A 64 2.31 5.41 1.41
CA GLY A 64 0.89 5.71 1.62
C GLY A 64 0.06 4.51 1.20
N ILE A 65 -0.74 3.95 2.10
CA ILE A 65 -1.47 2.70 1.84
C ILE A 65 -3.00 2.88 1.82
N ALA A 66 -3.66 2.01 1.07
CA ALA A 66 -5.11 1.87 1.04
C ALA A 66 -5.48 0.41 0.74
N VAL A 67 -6.66 -0.03 1.17
CA VAL A 67 -7.20 -1.36 0.85
C VAL A 67 -8.49 -1.22 0.08
N SER A 68 -8.75 -2.14 -0.85
CA SER A 68 -10.02 -2.25 -1.56
C SER A 68 -10.38 -3.71 -1.80
N SER A 69 -11.67 -4.01 -1.94
CA SER A 69 -12.18 -5.30 -2.37
C SER A 69 -13.50 -5.14 -3.13
N ASP A 70 -13.89 -6.15 -3.89
CA ASP A 70 -15.22 -6.26 -4.50
C ASP A 70 -16.20 -6.83 -3.46
N GLY A 71 -16.54 -6.01 -2.47
CA GLY A 71 -17.34 -6.42 -1.31
C GLY A 71 -16.72 -7.62 -0.58
N ASP A 72 -17.55 -8.64 -0.34
CA ASP A 72 -17.17 -9.90 0.30
C ASP A 72 -16.68 -10.98 -0.69
N LYS A 73 -16.32 -10.60 -1.93
CA LYS A 73 -15.83 -11.58 -2.90
C LYS A 73 -14.39 -12.00 -2.59
N ALA A 74 -14.21 -13.29 -2.28
CA ALA A 74 -12.91 -13.88 -2.01
C ALA A 74 -11.93 -13.67 -3.18
N GLY A 75 -10.66 -13.37 -2.85
CA GLY A 75 -9.59 -13.17 -3.83
C GLY A 75 -9.57 -11.80 -4.51
N THR A 76 -10.41 -10.85 -4.11
CA THR A 76 -10.47 -9.49 -4.70
C THR A 76 -9.81 -8.41 -3.83
N GLY A 77 -9.35 -8.77 -2.63
CA GLY A 77 -8.67 -7.85 -1.73
C GLY A 77 -7.34 -7.38 -2.29
N ILE A 78 -7.17 -6.08 -2.43
CA ILE A 78 -5.94 -5.44 -2.91
C ILE A 78 -5.45 -4.45 -1.87
N LEU A 79 -4.19 -4.58 -1.46
CA LEU A 79 -3.47 -3.56 -0.73
C LEU A 79 -2.69 -2.69 -1.74
N TRP A 80 -3.08 -1.43 -1.84
CA TRP A 80 -2.39 -0.42 -2.63
C TRP A 80 -1.31 0.25 -1.80
N ALA A 81 -0.14 0.46 -2.39
CA ALA A 81 0.98 1.16 -1.78
C ALA A 81 1.55 2.21 -2.74
N LEU A 82 1.55 3.47 -2.30
CA LEU A 82 2.20 4.57 -2.99
C LEU A 82 3.60 4.77 -2.41
N GLN A 83 4.60 4.32 -3.16
CA GLN A 83 6.00 4.35 -2.77
C GLN A 83 6.69 5.62 -3.29
N PRO A 84 7.45 6.34 -2.44
CA PRO A 84 8.45 7.31 -2.90
C PRO A 84 9.57 6.62 -3.70
N ASN A 85 10.01 7.23 -4.79
CA ASN A 85 11.00 6.66 -5.70
C ASN A 85 12.12 7.67 -6.04
N LEU A 86 13.05 7.28 -6.91
CA LEU A 86 14.16 8.13 -7.38
C LEU A 86 13.65 9.41 -8.03
N GLN A 87 14.46 10.48 -7.95
CA GLN A 87 14.19 11.78 -8.60
C GLN A 87 12.82 12.36 -8.24
N ASP A 88 12.44 12.21 -6.96
CA ASP A 88 11.15 12.64 -6.41
C ASP A 88 9.91 11.98 -7.05
N SER A 89 10.06 10.98 -7.92
CA SER A 89 8.94 10.25 -8.54
C SER A 89 8.25 9.30 -7.54
N ALA A 90 7.17 8.64 -8.00
CA ALA A 90 6.44 7.65 -7.20
C ALA A 90 6.17 6.35 -7.97
N ILE A 91 5.95 5.27 -7.23
CA ILE A 91 5.49 4.00 -7.77
C ILE A 91 4.17 3.63 -7.09
N LEU A 92 3.11 3.43 -7.88
CA LEU A 92 1.89 2.80 -7.38
C LEU A 92 2.04 1.28 -7.50
N ARG A 93 1.95 0.59 -6.38
CA ARG A 93 1.98 -0.88 -6.28
C ARG A 93 0.65 -1.41 -5.79
N ALA A 94 0.34 -2.64 -6.18
CA ALA A 94 -0.82 -3.40 -5.73
C ALA A 94 -0.37 -4.80 -5.29
N TYR A 95 -0.78 -5.21 -4.10
CA TYR A 95 -0.52 -6.53 -3.54
C TYR A 95 -1.83 -7.27 -3.29
N ASP A 96 -1.79 -8.60 -3.34
CA ASP A 96 -2.86 -9.42 -2.78
C ASP A 96 -2.95 -9.14 -1.28
N ALA A 97 -4.09 -8.62 -0.81
CA ALA A 97 -4.25 -8.22 0.59
C ALA A 97 -4.15 -9.41 1.56
N THR A 98 -4.31 -10.65 1.06
CA THR A 98 -4.18 -11.89 1.84
C THR A 98 -2.81 -12.56 1.67
N ASN A 99 -1.92 -12.03 0.83
CA ASN A 99 -0.55 -12.49 0.65
C ASN A 99 0.34 -11.36 0.13
N LEU A 100 0.98 -10.61 1.04
CA LEU A 100 1.81 -9.44 0.69
C LEU A 100 3.12 -9.78 -0.06
N ASN A 101 3.49 -11.05 -0.18
CA ASN A 101 4.59 -11.47 -1.07
C ASN A 101 4.15 -11.58 -2.54
N ARG A 102 2.86 -11.42 -2.84
CA ARG A 102 2.31 -11.46 -4.19
C ARG A 102 1.97 -10.04 -4.66
N GLU A 103 2.91 -9.42 -5.37
CA GLU A 103 2.63 -8.20 -6.13
C GLU A 103 1.76 -8.53 -7.35
N LEU A 104 0.66 -7.80 -7.52
CA LEU A 104 -0.28 -7.93 -8.63
C LEU A 104 0.05 -6.94 -9.76
N TYR A 105 0.57 -5.77 -9.39
CA TYR A 105 0.85 -4.68 -10.31
C TYR A 105 1.88 -3.70 -9.71
N ASN A 106 2.70 -3.10 -10.56
CA ASN A 106 3.43 -1.88 -10.25
C ASN A 106 3.47 -0.96 -11.47
N SER A 107 3.40 0.36 -11.25
CA SER A 107 3.37 1.35 -12.34
C SER A 107 4.65 1.40 -13.19
N GLU A 108 5.76 0.83 -12.71
CA GLU A 108 7.01 0.76 -13.46
C GLU A 108 7.04 -0.34 -14.52
N GLN A 109 6.09 -1.29 -14.50
CA GLN A 109 5.92 -2.29 -15.56
C GLN A 109 5.69 -1.62 -16.94
N ASN A 110 5.13 -0.41 -16.97
CA ASN A 110 5.05 0.42 -18.17
C ASN A 110 5.11 1.91 -17.79
N VAL A 111 6.32 2.40 -17.51
CA VAL A 111 6.58 3.79 -17.10
C VAL A 111 5.99 4.81 -18.08
N ALA A 112 6.08 4.54 -19.40
CA ALA A 112 5.58 5.46 -20.42
C ALA A 112 4.06 5.70 -20.35
N ARG A 113 3.30 4.72 -19.84
CA ARG A 113 1.84 4.81 -19.67
C ARG A 113 1.42 5.19 -18.26
N ALA A 114 2.13 4.67 -17.26
CA ALA A 114 1.66 4.59 -15.88
C ALA A 114 2.58 5.25 -14.86
N GLY A 115 3.74 5.77 -15.29
CA GLY A 115 4.70 6.44 -14.42
C GLY A 115 4.13 7.69 -13.77
N LEU A 116 4.47 7.89 -12.49
CA LEU A 116 4.12 9.08 -11.73
C LEU A 116 5.30 10.06 -11.79
N ASP A 117 5.01 11.33 -12.04
CA ASP A 117 6.03 12.39 -12.16
C ASP A 117 6.63 12.79 -10.81
N SER A 118 5.84 12.77 -9.74
CA SER A 118 6.27 13.15 -8.40
C SER A 118 5.52 12.43 -7.27
N TYR A 119 6.18 12.30 -6.12
CA TYR A 119 5.62 11.81 -4.87
C TYR A 119 5.28 12.98 -3.95
N GLN A 120 4.05 12.98 -3.42
CA GLN A 120 3.64 13.91 -2.37
C GLN A 120 3.73 13.25 -1.00
N LYS A 121 4.58 13.78 -0.11
CA LYS A 121 4.75 13.27 1.26
C LYS A 121 3.41 13.28 2.00
N PHE A 122 3.19 12.25 2.80
CA PHE A 122 1.97 12.07 3.62
C PHE A 122 0.68 11.95 2.81
N THR A 123 0.77 11.59 1.53
CA THR A 123 -0.40 11.24 0.70
C THR A 123 -0.55 9.72 0.59
N ARG A 124 -1.77 9.29 0.22
CA ARG A 124 -2.12 7.89 0.01
C ARG A 124 -3.05 7.76 -1.20
N PRO A 125 -3.12 6.57 -1.83
CA PRO A 125 -4.13 6.30 -2.85
C PRO A 125 -5.55 6.42 -2.27
N VAL A 126 -6.48 6.90 -3.09
CA VAL A 126 -7.92 6.78 -2.84
C VAL A 126 -8.48 5.78 -3.83
N VAL A 127 -9.28 4.81 -3.36
CA VAL A 127 -9.92 3.82 -4.23
C VAL A 127 -11.42 4.04 -4.20
N ALA A 128 -12.01 4.27 -5.37
CA ALA A 128 -13.45 4.46 -5.51
C ALA A 128 -13.89 4.03 -6.93
N ASP A 129 -15.05 3.38 -7.02
CA ASP A 129 -15.66 3.01 -8.31
C ASP A 129 -14.69 2.28 -9.27
N GLY A 130 -13.96 1.30 -8.73
CA GLY A 130 -12.99 0.50 -9.47
C GLY A 130 -11.75 1.27 -9.96
N LYS A 131 -11.53 2.50 -9.48
CA LYS A 131 -10.42 3.36 -9.88
C LYS A 131 -9.55 3.71 -8.68
N VAL A 132 -8.26 3.88 -8.94
CA VAL A 132 -7.26 4.31 -7.95
C VAL A 132 -6.78 5.70 -8.32
N PHE A 133 -7.00 6.64 -7.41
CA PHE A 133 -6.67 8.05 -7.56
C PHE A 133 -5.39 8.34 -6.79
N VAL A 134 -4.41 8.92 -7.47
CA VAL A 134 -3.11 9.30 -6.91
C VAL A 134 -2.79 10.72 -7.31
N CYS A 135 -2.55 11.59 -6.33
CA CYS A 135 -2.12 12.96 -6.59
C CYS A 135 -0.60 13.04 -6.64
N SER A 136 -0.11 13.79 -7.62
CA SER A 136 1.25 14.31 -7.66
C SER A 136 1.27 15.79 -7.30
N GLN A 137 2.38 16.49 -7.51
CA GLN A 137 2.48 17.93 -7.23
C GLN A 137 1.46 18.77 -7.99
N SER A 138 1.18 18.39 -9.25
CA SER A 138 0.32 19.18 -10.15
C SER A 138 -0.67 18.33 -10.97
N ILE A 139 -0.64 17.00 -10.83
CA ILE A 139 -1.42 16.07 -11.66
C ILE A 139 -2.23 15.14 -10.76
N LEU A 140 -3.46 14.83 -11.18
CA LEU A 140 -4.24 13.72 -10.64
C LEU A 140 -4.18 12.54 -11.61
N TYR A 141 -3.56 11.45 -11.17
CA TYR A 141 -3.50 10.19 -11.90
C TYR A 141 -4.68 9.30 -11.49
N ILE A 142 -5.31 8.68 -12.49
CA ILE A 142 -6.45 7.77 -12.29
C ILE A 142 -6.11 6.44 -12.97
N TYR A 143 -5.91 5.41 -12.16
CA TYR A 143 -5.67 4.05 -12.64
C TYR A 143 -6.99 3.28 -12.62
N GLY A 144 -7.24 2.49 -13.66
CA GLY A 144 -8.38 1.58 -13.75
C GLY A 144 -7.95 0.21 -14.25
N GLN A 145 -8.90 -0.70 -14.35
CA GLN A 145 -8.65 -2.05 -14.84
C GLN A 145 -8.11 -1.99 -16.28
N LEU A 146 -7.05 -2.77 -16.54
CA LEU A 146 -6.59 -3.02 -17.90
C LEU A 146 -7.69 -3.81 -18.63
N LEU A 147 -8.30 -3.20 -19.64
CA LEU A 147 -9.14 -3.93 -20.58
C LEU A 147 -8.21 -4.87 -21.38
N SER A 148 -8.47 -6.17 -21.28
CA SER A 148 -7.82 -7.22 -22.08
C SER A 148 -8.36 -7.24 -23.50
#